data_AF-A0A329SLT6-F1
#
_entry.id   AF-A0A329SLT6-F1
#
_cell.length_a   1.000
_cell.length_b   1.000
_cell.length_c   1.000
_cell.angle_alpha   90.00
_cell.angle_beta   90.00
_cell.angle_gamma   90.00
#
_symmetry.space_group_name_H-M   'P 1'
#
loop_
_entity.id
_entity.type
_entity.pdbx_description
1 polymer ?
#
loop_
_entity_poly.entity_id
_entity_poly.type
_entity_poly.pdbx_seq_one_letter_code
_entity_poly.pdbx_strand_id
1 'polypeptide(L)'
;MEKPDFSPLYTGKSHEAAIKRYLDLRYFTNMELGRFLDHMSAEGILNDTIVVIVGDHGQAPEADLWDIHESSVRRVASAIIAEGRLGTAEGPSWSQQGRVPGMGKPFTRAPRVNLG
;
A
#
# COMPACT_ATOMS: atom_id res chain seq x y z
N MET A 1 -15.25 9.84 2.05
CA MET A 1 -14.85 8.96 3.17
C MET A 1 -14.43 9.85 4.31
N GLU A 2 -14.94 9.63 5.51
CA GLU A 2 -14.55 10.40 6.69
C GLU A 2 -13.18 9.96 7.21
N LYS A 3 -12.40 10.89 7.75
CA LYS A 3 -11.08 10.58 8.31
C LYS A 3 -11.24 9.76 9.60
N PRO A 4 -10.55 8.63 9.77
CA PRO A 4 -10.57 7.87 11.02
C PRO A 4 -10.03 8.68 12.20
N ASP A 5 -10.58 8.45 13.40
CA ASP A 5 -10.00 9.02 14.62
C ASP A 5 -8.69 8.31 14.98
N PHE A 6 -7.61 9.08 15.01
CA PHE A 6 -6.28 8.61 15.39
C PHE A 6 -5.92 8.94 16.84
N SER A 7 -6.79 9.64 17.57
CA SER A 7 -6.52 10.03 18.97
C SER A 7 -6.08 8.86 19.86
N PRO A 8 -6.60 7.62 19.73
CA PRO A 8 -6.12 6.50 20.56
C PRO A 8 -4.65 6.13 20.33
N LEU A 9 -4.05 6.56 19.22
CA LEU A 9 -2.67 6.21 18.85
C LEU A 9 -1.63 7.17 19.42
N TYR A 10 -2.03 8.38 19.85
CA TYR A 10 -1.11 9.42 20.30
C TYR A 10 -1.43 10.05 21.65
N THR A 11 -2.70 10.05 22.08
CA THR A 11 -3.11 10.73 23.32
C THR A 11 -2.35 10.20 24.54
N GLY A 12 -1.73 11.09 25.30
CA GLY A 12 -0.98 10.76 26.52
C GLY A 12 0.45 10.24 26.28
N LYS A 13 0.95 10.28 25.04
CA LYS A 13 2.34 9.92 24.72
C LYS A 13 3.26 11.14 24.83
N SER A 14 4.54 10.91 25.16
CA SER A 14 5.56 11.96 25.28
C SER A 14 5.68 12.85 24.04
N HIS A 15 5.48 12.28 22.85
CA HIS A 15 5.61 12.96 21.56
C HIS A 15 4.26 13.11 20.84
N GLU A 16 3.18 13.27 21.59
CA GLU A 16 1.81 13.31 21.08
C GLU A 16 1.64 14.14 19.80
N ALA A 17 2.12 15.39 19.81
CA ALA A 17 2.00 16.30 18.67
C ALA A 17 2.77 15.81 17.43
N ALA A 18 3.93 15.18 17.62
CA ALA A 18 4.73 14.64 16.51
C ALA A 18 4.07 13.38 15.93
N ILE A 19 3.59 12.48 16.80
CA ILE A 19 2.88 11.26 16.39
C ILE A 19 1.60 11.63 15.64
N LYS A 20 0.83 12.60 16.13
CA LYS A 20 -0.36 13.12 15.44
C LYS A 20 -0.03 13.64 14.04
N ARG A 21 0.99 14.51 13.91
CA ARG A 21 1.40 15.04 12.61
C ARG A 21 1.81 13.93 11.65
N TYR A 22 2.56 12.95 12.12
CA TYR A 22 2.98 11.81 11.30
C TYR A 22 1.78 10.98 10.80
N LEU A 23 0.81 10.69 11.67
CA LEU A 23 -0.40 9.95 11.28
C LEU A 23 -1.28 10.73 10.30
N ASP A 24 -1.39 12.04 10.49
CA ASP A 24 -2.14 12.93 9.59
C ASP A 24 -1.51 12.96 8.19
N LEU A 25 -0.19 13.09 8.11
CA LEU A 25 0.55 13.05 6.85
C LEU A 25 0.43 11.68 6.17
N ARG A 26 0.61 10.59 6.92
CA ARG A 26 0.49 9.23 6.38
C ARG A 26 -0.89 8.95 5.82
N TYR A 27 -1.95 9.42 6.49
CA TYR A 27 -3.31 9.30 5.99
C TYR A 27 -3.51 10.06 4.68
N PHE A 28 -3.06 11.32 4.62
CA PHE A 28 -3.13 12.12 3.40
C PHE A 28 -2.40 11.43 2.24
N THR A 29 -1.16 11.00 2.43
CA THR A 29 -0.38 10.29 1.41
C THR A 29 -1.07 9.02 0.94
N ASN A 30 -1.65 8.25 1.86
CA ASN A 30 -2.39 7.03 1.49
C ASN A 30 -3.63 7.34 0.64
N MET A 31 -4.38 8.39 0.97
CA MET A 31 -5.56 8.79 0.20
C MET A 31 -5.18 9.27 -1.21
N GLU A 32 -4.14 10.09 -1.33
CA GLU A 32 -3.69 10.59 -2.64
C GLU A 32 -3.05 9.50 -3.49
N LEU A 33 -2.31 8.58 -2.88
CA LEU A 33 -1.78 7.40 -3.58
C LEU A 33 -2.92 6.51 -4.11
N GLY A 34 -3.96 6.29 -3.30
CA GLY A 34 -5.15 5.55 -3.73
C GLY A 34 -5.82 6.21 -4.94
N ARG A 35 -6.07 7.52 -4.87
CA ARG A 35 -6.63 8.29 -6.00
C ARG A 35 -5.77 8.19 -7.25
N PHE A 36 -4.46 8.34 -7.10
CA PHE A 36 -3.52 8.24 -8.22
C PHE A 36 -3.61 6.86 -8.89
N LEU A 37 -3.60 5.78 -8.11
CA LEU A 37 -3.74 4.42 -8.63
C LEU A 37 -5.12 4.17 -9.26
N ASP A 38 -6.20 4.72 -8.69
CA ASP A 38 -7.54 4.66 -9.27
C ASP A 38 -7.59 5.33 -10.64
N HIS A 39 -6.97 6.51 -10.78
CA HIS A 39 -6.84 7.20 -12.07
C HIS A 39 -6.03 6.38 -13.09
N MET A 40 -4.88 5.84 -12.69
CA MET A 40 -4.08 4.97 -13.56
C MET A 40 -4.85 3.71 -14.00
N SER A 41 -5.69 3.17 -13.11
CA SER A 41 -6.56 2.02 -13.40
C SER A 41 -7.64 2.38 -14.41
N ALA A 42 -8.33 3.52 -14.21
CA ALA A 42 -9.39 4.00 -15.08
C ALA A 42 -8.91 4.27 -16.52
N GLU A 43 -7.69 4.76 -16.68
CA GLU A 43 -7.04 4.98 -17.99
C GLU A 43 -6.42 3.69 -18.58
N GLY A 44 -6.52 2.55 -17.88
CA GLY A 44 -5.95 1.28 -18.31
C GLY A 44 -4.43 1.21 -18.27
N ILE A 45 -3.74 2.22 -17.74
CA ILE A 45 -2.27 2.29 -17.63
C ILE A 45 -1.77 1.15 -16.75
N LEU A 46 -2.51 0.85 -15.67
CA LEU A 46 -2.13 -0.24 -14.79
C LEU A 46 -2.10 -1.59 -15.49
N ASN A 47 -2.80 -1.82 -16.62
CA ASN A 47 -2.92 -3.12 -17.28
C ASN A 47 -1.57 -3.74 -17.71
N ASP A 48 -0.58 -2.92 -18.04
CA ASP A 48 0.76 -3.35 -18.47
C ASP A 48 1.88 -2.68 -17.65
N THR A 49 1.57 -2.26 -16.42
CA THR A 49 2.53 -1.58 -15.54
C THR A 49 2.80 -2.42 -14.30
N ILE A 50 4.09 -2.66 -13.99
CA ILE A 50 4.50 -3.09 -12.65
C ILE A 50 4.67 -1.85 -11.79
N VAL A 51 3.95 -1.79 -10.67
CA VAL A 51 4.10 -0.69 -9.71
C VAL A 51 4.93 -1.17 -8.53
N VAL A 52 5.98 -0.42 -8.22
CA VAL A 52 6.81 -0.63 -7.02
C VAL A 52 6.66 0.60 -6.14
N ILE A 53 6.13 0.41 -4.93
CA ILE A 53 5.95 1.46 -3.94
C ILE A 53 6.95 1.18 -2.83
N VAL A 54 7.84 2.13 -2.52
CA VAL A 54 8.82 2.01 -1.43
C VAL A 54 8.89 3.32 -0.66
N GLY A 55 9.12 3.25 0.64
CA GLY A 55 9.67 4.39 1.40
C GLY A 55 11.18 4.47 1.22
N ASP A 56 11.76 5.66 1.35
CA ASP A 56 13.22 5.84 1.34
C ASP A 56 13.84 5.54 2.72
N HIS A 57 13.22 6.06 3.78
CA HIS A 57 13.62 5.94 5.17
C HIS A 57 12.39 5.77 6.07
N GLY A 58 12.58 5.05 7.18
CA GLY A 58 11.58 4.97 8.24
C GLY A 58 11.54 6.27 9.07
N GLN A 59 10.43 6.48 9.78
CA GLN A 59 10.24 7.63 10.65
C GLN A 59 9.82 7.15 12.04
N ALA A 60 10.46 7.68 13.07
CA ALA A 60 10.21 7.37 14.47
C ALA A 60 9.69 8.64 15.20
N PRO A 61 8.45 9.08 14.97
CA PRO A 61 7.88 10.27 15.61
C PRO A 61 7.76 10.15 17.14
N GLU A 62 7.94 8.95 17.69
CA GLU A 62 7.98 8.64 19.12
C GLU A 62 9.34 8.89 19.80
N ALA A 63 10.38 9.26 19.03
CA ALA A 63 11.74 9.35 19.53
C ALA A 63 12.29 10.78 19.47
N ASP A 64 13.14 11.14 20.45
CA ASP A 64 13.84 12.42 20.49
C ASP A 64 14.99 12.51 19.48
N LEU A 65 15.57 11.35 19.12
CA LEU A 65 16.64 11.25 18.14
C LEU A 65 16.20 10.32 17.01
N TRP A 66 16.33 10.84 15.80
CA TRP A 66 15.89 10.25 14.54
C TRP A 66 16.73 9.04 14.10
N ASP A 67 17.82 8.73 14.80
CA ASP A 67 18.78 7.65 14.43
C ASP A 67 19.02 6.59 15.52
N ILE A 68 18.40 6.70 16.71
CA ILE A 68 18.71 5.80 17.84
C ILE A 68 17.87 4.52 17.86
N HIS A 69 16.83 4.42 17.02
CA HIS A 69 15.99 3.23 16.90
C HIS A 69 16.23 2.54 15.55
N GLU A 70 17.16 1.58 15.56
CA GLU A 70 17.68 0.90 14.38
C GLU A 70 16.60 0.25 13.49
N SER A 71 15.51 -0.21 14.09
CA SER A 71 14.39 -0.84 13.39
C SER A 71 13.40 0.14 12.76
N SER A 72 13.02 1.21 13.47
CA SER A 72 11.96 2.15 13.04
C SER A 72 12.43 3.07 11.91
N VAL A 73 13.73 3.33 11.80
CA VAL A 73 14.31 4.27 10.83
C VAL A 73 14.82 3.56 9.56
N ARG A 74 15.06 2.25 9.63
CA ARG A 74 15.55 1.43 8.50
C ARG A 74 14.46 0.61 7.83
N ARG A 75 13.33 0.34 8.50
CA ARG A 75 12.23 -0.42 7.90
C ARG A 75 11.27 0.51 7.19
N VAL A 76 11.07 0.24 5.90
CA VAL A 76 10.14 0.98 5.04
C VAL A 76 9.03 0.06 4.57
N ALA A 77 7.85 0.63 4.36
CA ALA A 77 6.79 -0.08 3.66
C ALA A 77 7.21 -0.29 2.21
N SER A 78 7.00 -1.51 1.70
CA SER A 78 7.20 -1.84 0.29
C SER A 78 6.02 -2.64 -0.23
N ALA A 79 5.55 -2.33 -1.44
CA ALA A 79 4.53 -3.10 -2.15
C ALA A 79 4.90 -3.22 -3.63
N ILE A 80 4.62 -4.41 -4.19
CA ILE A 80 4.70 -4.66 -5.63
C ILE A 80 3.30 -5.02 -6.11
N ILE A 81 2.82 -4.31 -7.13
CA ILE A 81 1.54 -4.58 -7.79
C ILE A 81 1.86 -4.98 -9.23
N ALA A 82 1.69 -6.28 -9.52
CA ALA A 82 2.11 -6.88 -10.80
C ALA A 82 1.19 -8.04 -11.21
N GLU A 83 -0.11 -7.95 -10.91
CA GLU A 83 -1.07 -9.02 -11.20
C GLU A 83 -1.03 -9.43 -12.69
N GLY A 84 -0.72 -10.70 -12.94
CA GLY A 84 -0.61 -11.28 -14.28
C GLY A 84 0.61 -10.81 -15.10
N ARG A 85 1.55 -10.07 -14.49
CA ARG A 85 2.73 -9.48 -15.17
C ARG A 85 4.06 -10.09 -14.77
N LEU A 86 4.11 -10.91 -13.73
CA LEU A 86 5.34 -11.59 -13.33
C LEU A 86 5.54 -12.89 -14.12
N GLY A 87 4.54 -13.37 -14.86
CA GLY A 87 4.67 -14.48 -15.80
C GLY A 87 5.02 -15.78 -15.08
N THR A 88 6.22 -16.31 -15.29
CA THR A 88 6.73 -17.49 -14.55
C THR A 88 7.52 -17.12 -13.30
N ALA A 89 7.75 -15.83 -13.05
CA ALA A 89 8.42 -15.32 -11.85
C ALA A 89 7.44 -15.05 -10.70
N GLU A 90 6.13 -15.10 -10.94
CA GLU A 90 5.14 -15.21 -9.87
C GLU A 90 5.33 -16.59 -9.23
N GLY A 91 5.96 -16.61 -8.05
CA GLY A 91 6.16 -17.83 -7.27
C GLY A 91 4.83 -18.57 -7.02
N PRO A 92 4.85 -19.76 -6.37
CA PRO A 92 3.66 -20.57 -6.17
C PRO A 92 2.52 -19.72 -5.60
N SER A 93 1.40 -19.65 -6.33
CA SER A 93 0.27 -18.82 -5.94
C SER A 93 -0.33 -19.35 -4.63
N TRP A 94 -0.43 -18.50 -3.61
CA TRP A 94 -1.26 -18.76 -2.41
C TRP A 94 -2.76 -18.65 -2.72
N SER A 95 -3.18 -19.14 -3.89
CA SER A 95 -4.57 -19.16 -4.30
C SER A 95 -5.27 -20.38 -3.72
N GLN A 96 -5.51 -20.40 -2.40
CA GLN A 96 -6.62 -21.19 -1.85
C GLN A 96 -7.22 -20.76 -0.50
N GLN A 97 -6.91 -19.59 0.08
CA GLN A 97 -7.67 -19.15 1.27
C GLN A 97 -7.86 -17.64 1.34
N GLY A 98 -9.13 -17.20 1.25
CA GLY A 98 -9.57 -15.86 1.61
C GLY A 98 -10.37 -15.12 0.53
N ARG A 99 -11.62 -15.51 0.31
CA ARG A 99 -12.60 -14.65 -0.39
C ARG A 99 -12.95 -13.49 0.55
N VAL A 100 -12.63 -12.25 0.18
CA VAL A 100 -13.14 -11.05 0.87
C VAL A 100 -14.58 -10.79 0.38
N PRO A 101 -15.61 -10.82 1.24
CA PRO A 101 -16.99 -10.54 0.81
C PRO A 101 -17.14 -9.07 0.40
N GLY A 102 -17.63 -8.80 -0.81
CA GLY A 102 -18.04 -7.46 -1.26
C GLY A 102 -17.35 -6.93 -2.51
N MET A 103 -16.30 -7.60 -3.01
CA MET A 103 -15.70 -7.24 -4.31
C MET A 103 -16.48 -7.95 -5.44
N GLY A 104 -16.89 -7.18 -6.45
CA GLY A 104 -17.67 -7.65 -7.60
C GLY A 104 -17.02 -8.80 -8.36
N LYS A 105 -17.75 -9.35 -9.35
CA LYS A 105 -17.37 -10.57 -10.07
C LYS A 105 -15.90 -10.53 -10.51
N PRO A 106 -15.14 -11.62 -10.31
CA PRO A 106 -13.77 -11.70 -10.82
C PRO A 106 -13.76 -11.49 -12.33
N PHE A 107 -12.75 -10.79 -12.83
CA PHE A 107 -12.54 -10.61 -14.26
C PHE A 107 -12.29 -11.99 -14.87
N THR A 108 -13.27 -12.51 -15.62
CA THR A 108 -13.11 -13.75 -16.38
C THR A 108 -12.07 -13.53 -17.46
N ARG A 109 -10.97 -14.28 -17.38
CA ARG A 109 -9.94 -14.36 -18.43
C ARG A 109 -10.63 -14.57 -19.78
N ALA A 110 -10.45 -13.65 -20.72
CA ALA A 110 -10.91 -13.84 -22.09
C ALA A 110 -10.28 -15.13 -22.67
N PRO A 111 -11.02 -15.96 -23.42
CA PRO A 111 -10.47 -17.16 -24.01
C PRO A 111 -9.35 -16.79 -24.99
N ARG A 112 -8.23 -17.51 -24.92
CA ARG A 112 -7.13 -17.38 -25.90
C ARG A 112 -7.69 -17.72 -27.27
N VAL A 113 -7.59 -16.78 -28.21
CA VAL A 113 -7.77 -17.07 -29.64
C VAL A 113 -6.56 -17.89 -30.07
N ASN A 114 -6.80 -19.13 -30.46
CA ASN A 114 -5.79 -20.02 -31.01
C ASN A 114 -5.62 -19.63 -32.48
N LEU A 115 -4.55 -18.90 -32.81
CA LEU A 115 -4.12 -18.74 -34.19
C LEU A 115 -3.15 -19.89 -34.46
N GLY A 116 -3.58 -20.80 -35.35
CA GLY A 116 -2.87 -22.04 -35.69
C GLY A 116 -1.54 -21.84 -36.40
#